data_AF-E6WA96-F1
#
_entry.id   AF-E6WA96-F1
#
_cell.length_a   1.000
_cell.length_b   1.000
_cell.length_c   1.000
_cell.angle_alpha   90.00
_cell.angle_beta   90.00
_cell.angle_gamma   90.00
#
_symmetry.space_group_name_H-M   'P 1'
#
loop_
_entity.id
_entity.type
_entity.pdbx_description
1 polymer ?
#
loop_
_entity_poly.entity_id
_entity_poly.type
_entity_poly.pdbx_seq_one_letter_code
_entity_poly.pdbx_strand_id
1 'polypeptide(L)'
;MVIPKNVANVTTRFEVTATGQFGEDKKILTVSAIAPQVEITGPINMDSAAPGQMQAQANFEQDRFDWSLLQGNQLVTGGIDQQGQIKSGLAAGNYTVKVIATSAAGARTATQTHSLTVAAPEQNNDQAFLAAIKLEMNSSDKGENMTFDGGVSASIAATSIPTYRWTLPTGAIGGNNGWASQSFSVTKTSQPQKLTVKVTVTAGNHSRDLEQEITVSAATSGGNAYPDWVYGTSYARGDVVKHNGKLFECTVASWCSQTGEWSQLHYEPGKGISWTQAWKYH
;
A
#
# COMPACT_ATOMS: atom_id res chain seq x y z
N MET A 1 65.28 3.62 21.45
CA MET A 1 65.57 3.55 20.00
C MET A 1 64.54 4.37 19.27
N VAL A 2 64.96 5.35 18.47
CA VAL A 2 64.05 6.17 17.66
C VAL A 2 64.23 5.75 16.21
N ILE A 3 63.14 5.30 15.57
CA ILE A 3 63.14 5.01 14.12
C ILE A 3 62.82 6.33 13.40
N PRO A 4 63.71 6.85 12.54
CA PRO A 4 63.48 8.10 11.81
C PRO A 4 62.24 8.04 10.91
N LYS A 5 61.70 9.21 10.53
CA LYS A 5 60.64 9.31 9.52
C LYS A 5 61.09 8.61 8.22
N ASN A 6 60.15 7.98 7.52
CA ASN A 6 60.34 7.29 6.23
C ASN A 6 61.21 6.02 6.26
N VAL A 7 61.50 5.47 7.45
CA VAL A 7 62.18 4.18 7.59
C VAL A 7 61.14 3.08 7.84
N ALA A 8 60.88 2.26 6.83
CA ALA A 8 59.92 1.16 6.87
C ALA A 8 60.47 -0.08 6.15
N ASN A 9 59.93 -1.25 6.47
CA ASN A 9 60.34 -2.56 5.95
C ASN A 9 61.82 -2.90 6.19
N VAL A 10 62.39 -2.35 7.27
CA VAL A 10 63.75 -2.65 7.69
C VAL A 10 63.76 -3.46 8.97
N THR A 11 64.72 -4.36 9.09
CA THR A 11 64.96 -5.14 10.30
C THR A 11 66.35 -4.81 10.83
N THR A 12 66.46 -4.65 12.14
CA THR A 12 67.75 -4.61 12.83
C THR A 12 67.78 -5.71 13.89
N ARG A 13 68.98 -6.19 14.20
CA ARG A 13 69.21 -7.25 15.18
C ARG A 13 70.13 -6.72 16.27
N PHE A 14 69.73 -6.90 17.51
CA PHE A 14 70.56 -6.62 18.68
C PHE A 14 70.90 -7.93 19.36
N GLU A 15 72.18 -8.19 19.60
CA GLU A 15 72.60 -9.25 20.51
C GLU A 15 72.57 -8.68 21.94
N VAL A 16 71.76 -9.29 22.81
CA VAL A 16 71.71 -9.00 24.23
C VAL A 16 72.50 -10.09 24.93
N THR A 17 73.56 -9.71 25.62
CA THR A 17 74.37 -10.60 26.44
C THR A 17 74.07 -10.36 27.91
N ALA A 18 73.71 -11.41 28.64
CA ALA A 18 73.58 -11.40 30.09
C ALA A 18 74.77 -12.17 30.69
N THR A 19 75.60 -11.48 31.49
CA THR A 19 76.78 -12.07 32.13
C THR A 19 76.54 -12.22 33.63
N GLY A 20 76.80 -13.41 34.16
CA GLY A 20 76.72 -13.72 35.58
C GLY A 20 77.94 -14.47 36.10
N GLN A 21 77.96 -14.79 37.39
CA GLN A 21 79.08 -15.46 38.06
C GLN A 21 79.44 -16.84 37.45
N PHE A 22 78.51 -17.46 36.71
CA PHE A 22 78.65 -18.79 36.12
C PHE A 22 78.76 -18.80 34.59
N GLY A 23 78.83 -17.64 33.92
CA GLY A 23 78.98 -17.56 32.46
C GLY A 23 78.12 -16.48 31.80
N GLU A 24 78.02 -16.56 30.47
CA GLU A 24 77.23 -15.65 29.63
C GLU A 24 76.09 -16.39 28.93
N ASP A 25 74.92 -15.76 28.85
CA ASP A 25 73.84 -16.15 27.92
C ASP A 25 73.62 -15.04 26.90
N LYS A 26 73.27 -15.44 25.67
CA LYS A 26 73.09 -14.51 24.53
C LYS A 26 71.74 -14.73 23.87
N LYS A 27 71.02 -13.63 23.60
CA LYS A 27 69.78 -13.63 22.83
C LYS A 27 69.79 -12.58 21.73
N ILE A 28 69.26 -12.95 20.57
CA ILE A 28 69.06 -12.01 19.47
C ILE A 28 67.65 -11.42 19.59
N LEU A 29 67.58 -10.12 19.80
CA LEU A 29 66.35 -9.34 19.66
C LEU A 29 66.29 -8.79 18.23
N THR A 30 65.26 -9.18 17.48
CA THR A 30 64.99 -8.62 16.15
C THR A 30 63.94 -7.53 16.27
N VAL A 31 64.25 -6.33 15.76
CA VAL A 31 63.33 -5.19 15.71
C VAL A 31 63.00 -4.91 14.25
N SER A 32 61.70 -4.99 13.92
CA SER A 32 61.17 -4.73 12.58
C SER A 32 60.45 -3.38 12.57
N ALA A 33 60.81 -2.51 11.63
CA ALA A 33 60.03 -1.31 11.33
C ALA A 33 59.03 -1.64 10.22
N ILE A 34 57.73 -1.65 10.53
CA ILE A 34 56.66 -1.84 9.54
C ILE A 34 56.17 -0.49 9.02
N ALA A 35 55.72 -0.45 7.76
CA ALA A 35 55.14 0.76 7.19
C ALA A 35 53.85 1.16 7.95
N PRO A 36 53.57 2.46 8.11
CA PRO A 36 52.28 2.93 8.61
C PRO A 36 51.15 2.40 7.72
N GLN A 37 50.16 1.75 8.33
CA GLN A 37 48.96 1.24 7.68
C GLN A 37 47.74 1.64 8.49
N VAL A 38 46.61 1.76 7.80
CA VAL A 38 45.28 1.91 8.40
C VAL A 38 44.38 0.90 7.72
N GLU A 39 43.57 0.23 8.52
CA GLU A 39 42.46 -0.63 8.07
C GLU A 39 41.15 0.11 8.25
N ILE A 40 40.27 0.04 7.26
CA ILE A 40 38.89 0.55 7.28
C ILE A 40 37.91 -0.62 7.27
N THR A 41 36.93 -0.60 8.17
CA THR A 41 35.85 -1.60 8.24
C THR A 41 34.50 -0.90 8.32
N GLY A 42 33.46 -1.55 7.79
CA GLY A 42 32.11 -1.01 7.77
C GLY A 42 31.24 -1.59 6.66
N PRO A 43 30.03 -1.05 6.47
CA PRO A 43 29.09 -1.55 5.47
C PRO A 43 29.64 -1.34 4.05
N ILE A 44 29.39 -2.31 3.17
CA ILE A 44 29.61 -2.18 1.72
C ILE A 44 28.34 -1.73 0.98
N ASN A 45 27.18 -1.85 1.63
CA ASN A 45 25.88 -1.40 1.13
C ASN A 45 25.08 -0.75 2.27
N MET A 46 24.31 0.29 1.97
CA MET A 46 23.37 0.90 2.92
C MET A 46 22.12 1.44 2.24
N ASP A 47 21.01 1.54 2.99
CA ASP A 47 19.86 2.35 2.61
C ASP A 47 20.16 3.82 2.91
N SER A 48 19.77 4.73 2.00
CA SER A 48 19.84 6.17 2.21
C SER A 48 19.16 6.63 3.52
N ALA A 49 18.10 5.95 3.95
CA ALA A 49 17.38 6.24 5.20
C ALA A 49 18.02 5.62 6.46
N ALA A 50 18.91 4.64 6.32
CA ALA A 50 19.55 3.94 7.42
C ALA A 50 21.09 3.97 7.27
N PRO A 51 21.74 5.11 7.60
CA PRO A 51 23.18 5.26 7.43
C PRO A 51 23.97 4.36 8.39
N GLY A 52 25.04 3.77 7.87
CA GLY A 52 25.98 3.02 8.67
C GLY A 52 27.15 3.84 9.18
N GLN A 53 27.94 3.21 10.05
CA GLN A 53 29.16 3.78 10.61
C GLN A 53 30.38 3.02 10.09
N MET A 54 31.43 3.77 9.77
CA MET A 54 32.75 3.25 9.43
C MET A 54 33.65 3.26 10.65
N GLN A 55 34.56 2.30 10.71
CA GLN A 55 35.58 2.17 11.74
C GLN A 55 36.95 2.11 11.09
N ALA A 56 37.98 2.59 11.79
CA ALA A 56 39.35 2.53 11.31
C ALA A 56 40.30 2.11 12.44
N GLN A 57 41.32 1.35 12.08
CA GLN A 57 42.39 0.92 12.98
C GLN A 57 43.75 1.14 12.33
N ALA A 58 44.61 1.94 12.96
CA ALA A 58 45.99 2.12 12.52
C ALA A 58 46.92 1.09 13.18
N ASN A 59 48.02 0.71 12.51
CA ASN A 59 49.08 -0.13 13.09
C ASN A 59 50.14 0.67 13.88
N PHE A 60 49.81 1.91 14.24
CA PHE A 60 50.63 2.82 15.03
C PHE A 60 49.73 3.63 15.97
N GLU A 61 50.28 4.20 17.05
CA GLU A 61 49.56 5.12 17.93
C GLU A 61 49.09 6.35 17.15
N GLN A 62 47.79 6.40 16.82
CA GLN A 62 47.19 7.50 16.09
C GLN A 62 46.71 8.60 17.04
N ASP A 63 46.74 9.84 16.55
CA ASP A 63 46.17 11.01 17.20
C ASP A 63 44.79 11.34 16.64
N ARG A 64 44.61 11.22 15.30
CA ARG A 64 43.33 11.47 14.63
C ARG A 64 43.12 10.64 13.39
N PHE A 65 41.84 10.45 13.04
CA PHE A 65 41.38 9.99 11.74
C PHE A 65 40.69 11.15 11.02
N ASP A 66 41.12 11.42 9.79
CA ASP A 66 40.48 12.39 8.91
C ASP A 66 39.61 11.63 7.88
N TRP A 67 38.30 11.67 8.06
CA TRP A 67 37.31 10.97 7.23
C TRP A 67 36.79 11.87 6.09
N SER A 68 36.59 11.28 4.92
CA SER A 68 35.98 11.93 3.76
C SER A 68 35.15 10.94 2.93
N LEU A 69 34.06 11.42 2.35
CA LEU A 69 33.20 10.65 1.45
C LEU A 69 33.31 11.24 0.04
N LEU A 70 33.56 10.40 -0.96
CA LEU A 70 33.66 10.81 -2.35
C LEU A 70 32.57 10.11 -3.18
N GLN A 71 32.06 10.82 -4.19
CA GLN A 71 31.25 10.26 -5.26
C GLN A 71 32.03 10.43 -6.57
N GLY A 72 32.57 9.34 -7.11
CA GLY A 72 33.65 9.42 -8.10
C GLY A 72 34.86 10.17 -7.50
N ASN A 73 35.26 11.28 -8.13
CA ASN A 73 36.35 12.13 -7.65
C ASN A 73 35.89 13.38 -6.89
N GLN A 74 34.59 13.56 -6.69
CA GLN A 74 34.01 14.74 -6.04
C GLN A 74 33.80 14.50 -4.54
N LEU A 75 34.20 15.46 -3.71
CA LEU A 75 33.97 15.42 -2.27
C LEU A 75 32.49 15.66 -1.96
N VAL A 76 31.87 14.75 -1.22
CA VAL A 76 30.53 14.91 -0.68
C VAL A 76 30.65 15.64 0.66
N THR A 77 30.48 16.96 0.63
CA THR A 77 30.64 17.81 1.82
C THR A 77 29.64 17.41 2.92
N GLY A 78 30.16 17.09 4.11
CA GLY A 78 29.36 16.60 5.24
C GLY A 78 28.75 15.21 5.01
N GLY A 79 29.27 14.44 4.04
CA GLY A 79 28.80 13.08 3.74
C GLY A 79 29.20 12.03 4.78
N ILE A 80 30.25 12.28 5.54
CA ILE A 80 30.70 11.47 6.68
C ILE A 80 31.30 12.42 7.74
N ASP A 81 31.03 12.14 9.01
CA ASP A 81 31.63 12.89 10.12
C ASP A 81 32.98 12.30 10.56
N GLN A 82 33.64 12.93 11.55
CA GLN A 82 34.96 12.50 12.02
C GLN A 82 34.91 11.30 12.99
N GLN A 83 33.71 10.83 13.34
CA GLN A 83 33.44 9.60 14.07
C GLN A 83 33.13 8.43 13.11
N GLY A 84 33.22 8.66 11.80
CA GLY A 84 32.95 7.67 10.77
C GLY A 84 31.46 7.47 10.47
N GLN A 85 30.56 8.29 11.01
CA GLN A 85 29.13 8.17 10.75
C GLN A 85 28.77 8.79 9.40
N ILE A 86 28.13 7.99 8.54
CA ILE A 86 27.70 8.43 7.21
C ILE A 86 26.41 9.25 7.32
N LYS A 87 26.25 10.24 6.43
CA LYS A 87 25.04 11.06 6.35
C LYS A 87 23.85 10.27 5.80
N SER A 88 22.65 10.48 6.34
CA SER A 88 21.40 10.00 5.74
C SER A 88 20.98 10.85 4.52
N GLY A 89 20.13 10.30 3.66
CA GLY A 89 19.56 11.02 2.52
C GLY A 89 20.53 11.22 1.36
N LEU A 90 21.61 10.43 1.30
CA LEU A 90 22.51 10.40 0.15
C LEU A 90 21.77 9.86 -1.08
N ALA A 91 22.05 10.44 -2.25
CA ALA A 91 21.49 9.92 -3.50
C ALA A 91 21.97 8.49 -3.77
N ALA A 92 21.16 7.70 -4.45
CA ALA A 92 21.52 6.35 -4.86
C ALA A 92 22.80 6.35 -5.71
N GLY A 93 23.67 5.37 -5.48
CA GLY A 93 24.86 5.19 -6.30
C GLY A 93 26.09 4.72 -5.51
N ASN A 94 27.23 4.74 -6.19
CA ASN A 94 28.50 4.28 -5.64
C ASN A 94 29.30 5.43 -5.04
N TYR A 95 29.82 5.20 -3.85
CA TYR A 95 30.64 6.12 -3.08
C TYR A 95 31.94 5.45 -2.66
N THR A 96 32.93 6.28 -2.33
CA THR A 96 34.20 5.86 -1.76
C THR A 96 34.40 6.59 -0.44
N VAL A 97 34.46 5.84 0.65
CA VAL A 97 34.92 6.39 1.93
C VAL A 97 36.44 6.36 1.94
N LYS A 98 37.07 7.47 2.31
CA LYS A 98 38.51 7.58 2.47
C LYS A 98 38.81 8.01 3.90
N VAL A 99 39.74 7.30 4.54
CA VAL A 99 40.26 7.63 5.86
C VAL A 99 41.76 7.89 5.79
N ILE A 100 42.22 8.92 6.49
CA ILE A 100 43.64 9.21 6.70
C ILE A 100 43.92 9.13 8.19
N ALA A 101 44.77 8.17 8.61
CA ALA A 101 45.23 8.07 9.99
C ALA A 101 46.54 8.86 10.16
N THR A 102 46.63 9.68 11.21
CA THR A 102 47.81 10.50 11.51
C THR A 102 48.24 10.34 12.97
N SER A 103 49.53 10.14 13.22
CA SER A 103 50.12 10.04 14.58
C SER A 103 50.33 11.41 15.24
N ALA A 104 50.51 11.43 16.56
CA ALA A 104 50.86 12.64 17.30
C ALA A 104 52.17 13.24 16.75
N ALA A 105 52.16 14.53 16.40
CA ALA A 105 53.21 15.27 15.67
C ALA A 105 53.38 14.92 14.17
N GLY A 106 52.45 14.20 13.55
CA GLY A 106 52.41 13.98 12.09
C GLY A 106 53.60 13.21 11.53
N ALA A 107 54.25 12.38 12.36
CA ALA A 107 55.44 11.63 11.96
C ALA A 107 55.13 10.41 11.07
N ARG A 108 53.89 9.92 11.14
CA ARG A 108 53.36 8.78 10.40
C ARG A 108 51.96 9.10 9.91
N THR A 109 51.69 8.77 8.65
CA THR A 109 50.39 8.90 7.99
C THR A 109 50.10 7.63 7.18
N ALA A 110 48.86 7.17 7.20
CA ALA A 110 48.38 6.10 6.34
C ALA A 110 47.03 6.48 5.72
N THR A 111 46.73 5.97 4.53
CA THR A 111 45.48 6.25 3.81
C THR A 111 44.89 4.96 3.27
N GLN A 112 43.59 4.79 3.43
CA GLN A 112 42.85 3.70 2.80
C GLN A 112 41.48 4.18 2.32
N THR A 113 40.91 3.44 1.39
CA THR A 113 39.58 3.64 0.84
C THR A 113 38.70 2.40 0.98
N HIS A 114 37.38 2.62 1.13
CA HIS A 114 36.35 1.59 1.18
C HIS A 114 35.22 1.93 0.23
N SER A 115 34.77 0.96 -0.55
CA SER A 115 33.65 1.13 -1.47
C SER A 115 32.31 0.97 -0.74
N LEU A 116 31.38 1.86 -1.02
CA LEU A 116 30.04 1.88 -0.45
C LEU A 116 29.00 2.07 -1.55
N THR A 117 28.00 1.21 -1.60
CA THR A 117 26.82 1.40 -2.46
C THR A 117 25.66 1.91 -1.62
N VAL A 118 25.08 3.05 -2.01
CA VAL A 118 23.85 3.57 -1.42
C VAL A 118 22.69 3.14 -2.30
N ALA A 119 21.78 2.36 -1.75
CA ALA A 119 20.54 1.99 -2.44
C ALA A 119 19.63 3.22 -2.58
N ALA A 120 18.85 3.26 -3.67
CA ALA A 120 17.77 4.23 -3.77
C ALA A 120 16.79 4.00 -2.62
N PRO A 121 16.21 5.08 -2.04
CA PRO A 121 15.05 4.90 -1.19
C PRO A 121 13.99 4.13 -1.99
N GLU A 122 13.42 3.07 -1.43
CA GLU A 122 12.31 2.38 -2.09
C GLU A 122 11.23 3.41 -2.41
N GLN A 123 10.84 3.51 -3.68
CA GLN A 123 9.84 4.48 -4.10
C GLN A 123 8.51 4.11 -3.41
N ASN A 124 8.08 4.96 -2.48
CA ASN A 124 6.77 4.81 -1.86
C ASN A 124 5.68 5.13 -2.90
N ASN A 125 4.91 4.12 -3.27
CA ASN A 125 3.84 4.19 -4.25
C ASN A 125 2.46 4.49 -3.64
N ASP A 126 2.34 4.71 -2.33
CA ASP A 126 1.06 4.90 -1.64
C ASP A 126 0.27 6.09 -2.20
N GLN A 127 0.93 7.22 -2.48
CA GLN A 127 0.26 8.38 -3.05
C GLN A 127 -0.15 8.15 -4.52
N ALA A 128 0.67 7.43 -5.30
CA ALA A 128 0.33 7.06 -6.68
C ALA A 128 -0.83 6.05 -6.73
N PHE A 129 -0.85 5.09 -5.80
CA PHE A 129 -1.97 4.18 -5.58
C PHE A 129 -3.26 4.96 -5.29
N LEU A 130 -3.25 5.88 -4.32
CA LEU A 130 -4.43 6.69 -3.98
C LEU A 130 -4.88 7.61 -5.12
N ALA A 131 -3.97 8.05 -5.99
CA ALA A 131 -4.35 8.79 -7.19
C ALA A 131 -5.05 7.89 -8.22
N ALA A 132 -4.66 6.60 -8.29
CA ALA A 132 -5.17 5.63 -9.24
C ALA A 132 -6.44 4.88 -8.78
N ILE A 133 -6.85 4.98 -7.50
CA ILE A 133 -8.05 4.30 -7.02
C ILE A 133 -9.33 4.83 -7.69
N LYS A 134 -10.22 3.89 -8.01
CA LYS A 134 -11.56 4.13 -8.56
C LYS A 134 -12.58 3.38 -7.71
N LEU A 135 -13.75 3.99 -7.52
CA LEU A 135 -14.90 3.38 -6.87
C LEU A 135 -15.92 3.06 -7.95
N GLU A 136 -16.33 1.80 -8.02
CA GLU A 136 -17.38 1.34 -8.91
C GLU A 136 -18.49 0.69 -8.09
N MET A 137 -19.74 0.91 -8.50
CA MET A 137 -20.92 0.39 -7.85
C MET A 137 -21.83 -0.23 -8.91
N ASN A 138 -22.15 -1.50 -8.74
CA ASN A 138 -23.17 -2.19 -9.52
C ASN A 138 -24.44 -2.31 -8.68
N SER A 139 -25.59 -2.26 -9.33
CA SER A 139 -26.88 -2.37 -8.65
C SER A 139 -27.73 -3.48 -9.24
N SER A 140 -28.46 -4.19 -8.37
CA SER A 140 -29.42 -5.22 -8.74
C SER A 140 -30.74 -4.97 -8.04
N ASP A 141 -31.83 -4.91 -8.81
CA ASP A 141 -33.18 -4.81 -8.29
C ASP A 141 -33.66 -6.18 -7.78
N LYS A 142 -34.12 -6.24 -6.53
CA LYS A 142 -34.64 -7.43 -5.85
C LYS A 142 -36.08 -7.22 -5.35
N GLY A 143 -36.88 -6.44 -6.08
CA GLY A 143 -38.28 -6.16 -5.72
C GLY A 143 -38.37 -4.99 -4.76
N GLU A 144 -38.69 -5.26 -3.49
CA GLU A 144 -38.80 -4.22 -2.43
C GLU A 144 -37.44 -3.65 -2.00
N ASN A 145 -36.34 -4.32 -2.36
CA ASN A 145 -34.98 -3.89 -2.04
C ASN A 145 -34.14 -3.75 -3.32
N MET A 146 -33.18 -2.85 -3.28
CA MET A 146 -32.12 -2.75 -4.27
C MET A 146 -30.80 -3.11 -3.60
N THR A 147 -30.09 -4.08 -4.17
CA THR A 147 -28.76 -4.51 -3.70
C THR A 147 -27.70 -3.77 -4.49
N PHE A 148 -26.65 -3.35 -3.80
CA PHE A 148 -25.49 -2.67 -4.37
C PHE A 148 -24.23 -3.44 -4.02
N ASP A 149 -23.46 -3.77 -5.04
CA ASP A 149 -22.16 -4.43 -4.95
C ASP A 149 -21.09 -3.48 -5.48
N GLY A 150 -20.23 -3.03 -4.57
CA GLY A 150 -19.23 -2.01 -4.81
C GLY A 150 -17.82 -2.50 -4.58
N GLY A 151 -16.86 -1.87 -5.24
CA GLY A 151 -15.45 -2.17 -5.05
C GLY A 151 -14.55 -0.98 -5.33
N VAL A 152 -13.45 -0.91 -4.59
CA VAL A 152 -12.32 -0.04 -4.91
C VAL A 152 -11.31 -0.85 -5.72
N SER A 153 -10.96 -0.35 -6.89
CA SER A 153 -9.90 -0.91 -7.75
C SER A 153 -8.79 0.11 -7.94
N ALA A 154 -7.57 -0.35 -8.20
CA ALA A 154 -6.42 0.49 -8.52
C ALA A 154 -5.58 -0.16 -9.62
N SER A 155 -5.00 0.66 -10.51
CA SER A 155 -4.09 0.20 -11.56
C SER A 155 -2.62 0.12 -11.11
N ILE A 156 -2.33 0.51 -9.86
CA ILE A 156 -1.01 0.56 -9.24
C ILE A 156 -1.12 -0.14 -7.89
N ALA A 157 -0.08 -0.83 -7.44
CA ALA A 157 -0.03 -1.41 -6.10
C ALA A 157 0.51 -0.39 -5.09
N ALA A 158 -0.06 -0.37 -3.88
CA ALA A 158 0.48 0.40 -2.77
C ALA A 158 1.77 -0.25 -2.23
N THR A 159 2.63 0.56 -1.62
CA THR A 159 3.79 0.06 -0.86
C THR A 159 3.34 -0.45 0.51
N SER A 160 2.41 0.27 1.14
CA SER A 160 1.77 -0.11 2.41
C SER A 160 0.52 -0.97 2.20
N ILE A 161 0.09 -1.71 3.24
CA ILE A 161 -1.19 -2.44 3.21
C ILE A 161 -2.34 -1.41 3.29
N PRO A 162 -3.22 -1.31 2.27
CA PRO A 162 -4.30 -0.35 2.28
C PRO A 162 -5.43 -0.77 3.23
N THR A 163 -6.10 0.21 3.83
CA THR A 163 -7.29 0.00 4.66
C THR A 163 -8.48 0.76 4.07
N TYR A 164 -9.68 0.19 4.24
CA TYR A 164 -10.91 0.68 3.62
C TYR A 164 -11.97 0.96 4.68
N ARG A 165 -12.45 2.20 4.73
CA ARG A 165 -13.50 2.61 5.66
C ARG A 165 -14.71 3.11 4.90
N TRP A 166 -15.71 2.24 4.79
CA TRP A 166 -16.97 2.55 4.13
C TRP A 166 -17.90 3.35 5.04
N THR A 167 -18.55 4.34 4.45
CA THR A 167 -19.69 5.06 5.04
C THR A 167 -20.88 4.81 4.12
N LEU A 168 -21.78 3.93 4.57
CA LEU A 168 -22.96 3.55 3.82
C LEU A 168 -24.08 4.59 4.03
N PRO A 169 -25.00 4.74 3.06
CA PRO A 169 -26.12 5.64 3.19
C PRO A 169 -27.08 5.19 4.30
N THR A 170 -27.88 6.14 4.80
CA THR A 170 -28.90 5.85 5.81
C THR A 170 -29.91 4.84 5.27
N GLY A 171 -30.25 3.82 6.08
CA GLY A 171 -31.14 2.73 5.67
C GLY A 171 -30.47 1.61 4.88
N ALA A 172 -29.15 1.66 4.69
CA ALA A 172 -28.38 0.51 4.20
C ALA A 172 -28.40 -0.64 5.22
N ILE A 173 -28.64 -1.85 4.71
CA ILE A 173 -28.69 -3.09 5.47
C ILE A 173 -27.56 -4.00 5.01
N GLY A 174 -26.79 -4.53 5.96
CA GLY A 174 -25.64 -5.40 5.71
C GLY A 174 -24.33 -4.61 5.55
N GLY A 175 -23.39 -5.18 4.80
CA GLY A 175 -22.07 -4.60 4.58
C GLY A 175 -20.93 -5.28 5.36
N ASN A 176 -19.73 -5.28 4.77
CA ASN A 176 -18.51 -5.80 5.35
C ASN A 176 -17.46 -4.69 5.45
N ASN A 177 -17.41 -4.03 6.61
CA ASN A 177 -16.43 -2.96 6.83
C ASN A 177 -14.99 -3.49 6.79
N GLY A 178 -14.06 -2.68 6.26
CA GLY A 178 -12.63 -2.99 6.22
C GLY A 178 -12.12 -3.61 4.92
N TRP A 179 -13.01 -4.07 4.03
CA TRP A 179 -12.64 -4.75 2.80
C TRP A 179 -12.67 -3.79 1.60
N ALA A 180 -11.91 -4.12 0.55
CA ALA A 180 -11.92 -3.34 -0.69
C ALA A 180 -13.25 -3.46 -1.45
N SER A 181 -14.01 -4.52 -1.20
CA SER A 181 -15.35 -4.75 -1.75
C SER A 181 -16.42 -4.65 -0.67
N GLN A 182 -17.62 -4.26 -1.09
CA GLN A 182 -18.75 -4.02 -0.21
C GLN A 182 -20.05 -4.48 -0.87
N SER A 183 -20.94 -5.08 -0.09
CA SER A 183 -22.29 -5.43 -0.53
C SER A 183 -23.30 -5.03 0.53
N PHE A 184 -24.33 -4.28 0.13
CA PHE A 184 -25.42 -3.86 1.01
C PHE A 184 -26.71 -3.72 0.22
N SER A 185 -27.84 -3.69 0.93
CA SER A 185 -29.15 -3.45 0.31
C SER A 185 -29.83 -2.23 0.91
N VAL A 186 -30.67 -1.58 0.12
CA VAL A 186 -31.52 -0.46 0.57
C VAL A 186 -32.96 -0.79 0.21
N THR A 187 -33.86 -0.62 1.18
CA THR A 187 -35.29 -0.77 0.96
C THR A 187 -35.81 0.42 0.15
N LYS A 188 -36.58 0.12 -0.90
CA LYS A 188 -37.17 1.13 -1.76
C LYS A 188 -38.27 1.90 -1.04
N THR A 189 -38.48 3.13 -1.47
CA THR A 189 -39.63 3.94 -1.02
C THR A 189 -40.57 4.20 -2.18
N SER A 190 -41.69 4.88 -1.93
CA SER A 190 -42.64 5.30 -2.98
C SER A 190 -42.05 6.31 -3.98
N GLN A 191 -40.89 6.91 -3.68
CA GLN A 191 -40.16 7.82 -4.55
C GLN A 191 -38.74 7.32 -4.82
N PRO A 192 -38.13 7.65 -5.97
CA PRO A 192 -36.72 7.36 -6.21
C PRO A 192 -35.83 8.06 -5.18
N GLN A 193 -34.81 7.36 -4.69
CA GLN A 193 -33.88 7.90 -3.70
C GLN A 193 -32.51 8.09 -4.34
N LYS A 194 -31.92 9.27 -4.18
CA LYS A 194 -30.52 9.54 -4.51
C LYS A 194 -29.71 9.49 -3.23
N LEU A 195 -28.76 8.58 -3.18
CA LEU A 195 -27.95 8.30 -1.99
C LEU A 195 -26.47 8.37 -2.35
N THR A 196 -25.64 8.65 -1.37
CA THR A 196 -24.18 8.72 -1.54
C THR A 196 -23.53 7.60 -0.75
N VAL A 197 -22.64 6.87 -1.42
CA VAL A 197 -21.72 5.93 -0.78
C VAL A 197 -20.35 6.59 -0.74
N LYS A 198 -19.69 6.52 0.41
CA LYS A 198 -18.32 7.02 0.58
C LYS A 198 -17.40 5.90 1.05
N VAL A 199 -16.17 5.91 0.57
CA VAL A 199 -15.09 5.08 1.11
C VAL A 199 -13.84 5.94 1.30
N THR A 200 -13.31 5.92 2.51
CA THR A 200 -11.98 6.46 2.81
C THR A 200 -10.97 5.34 2.68
N VAL A 201 -10.01 5.51 1.78
CA VAL A 201 -8.91 4.57 1.57
C VAL A 201 -7.64 5.18 2.15
N THR A 202 -6.93 4.43 2.99
CA THR A 202 -5.68 4.87 3.61
C THR A 202 -4.56 3.92 3.23
N ALA A 203 -3.44 4.47 2.76
CA ALA A 203 -2.20 3.74 2.45
C ALA A 203 -1.03 4.50 3.11
N GLY A 204 -0.33 3.83 4.02
CA GLY A 204 0.72 4.45 4.83
C GLY A 204 0.17 5.59 5.68
N ASN A 205 0.72 6.79 5.51
CA ASN A 205 0.29 8.03 6.16
C ASN A 205 -0.62 8.92 5.28
N HIS A 206 -1.03 8.42 4.10
CA HIS A 206 -1.90 9.15 3.17
C HIS A 206 -3.31 8.57 3.17
N SER A 207 -4.31 9.40 2.94
CA SER A 207 -5.70 8.94 2.71
C SER A 207 -6.37 9.69 1.57
N ARG A 208 -7.36 9.05 0.96
CA ARG A 208 -8.23 9.68 -0.03
C ARG A 208 -9.66 9.17 0.12
N ASP A 209 -10.60 10.09 -0.05
CA ASP A 209 -12.03 9.77 -0.11
C ASP A 209 -12.47 9.59 -1.56
N LEU A 210 -13.26 8.55 -1.78
CA LEU A 210 -14.05 8.35 -2.99
C LEU A 210 -15.53 8.39 -2.61
N GLU A 211 -16.33 9.06 -3.45
CA GLU A 211 -17.77 9.16 -3.28
C GLU A 211 -18.46 8.78 -4.60
N GLN A 212 -19.55 8.03 -4.49
CA GLN A 212 -20.37 7.62 -5.62
C GLN A 212 -21.84 7.88 -5.29
N GLU A 213 -22.53 8.63 -6.16
CA GLU A 213 -23.99 8.73 -6.12
C GLU A 213 -24.57 7.43 -6.68
N ILE A 214 -25.50 6.83 -5.93
CA ILE A 214 -26.31 5.69 -6.33
C ILE A 214 -27.77 6.10 -6.35
N THR A 215 -28.53 5.49 -7.25
CA THR A 215 -29.98 5.70 -7.35
C THR A 215 -30.70 4.43 -6.96
N VAL A 216 -31.59 4.53 -5.98
CA VAL A 216 -32.57 3.50 -5.67
C VAL A 216 -33.85 3.85 -6.40
N SER A 217 -34.30 2.98 -7.29
CA SER A 217 -35.58 3.17 -7.97
C SER A 217 -36.73 3.16 -6.96
N ALA A 218 -37.82 3.88 -7.27
CA ALA A 218 -39.03 3.77 -6.47
C ALA A 218 -39.51 2.31 -6.44
N ALA A 219 -40.13 1.91 -5.34
CA ALA A 219 -40.87 0.66 -5.29
C ALA A 219 -41.94 0.73 -6.39
N THR A 220 -41.84 -0.14 -7.39
CA THR A 220 -43.01 -0.47 -8.19
C THR A 220 -44.02 -1.03 -7.22
N SER A 221 -45.20 -0.42 -7.16
CA SER A 221 -46.30 -0.70 -6.24
C SER A 221 -46.80 -2.15 -6.39
N GLY A 222 -45.99 -3.14 -6.04
CA GLY A 222 -46.10 -4.52 -6.50
C GLY A 222 -46.53 -5.51 -5.43
N GLY A 223 -47.06 -5.04 -4.30
CA GLY A 223 -47.50 -5.91 -3.20
C GLY A 223 -48.85 -5.56 -2.58
N ASN A 224 -49.18 -4.27 -2.42
CA ASN A 224 -50.36 -3.83 -1.66
C ASN A 224 -51.15 -2.66 -2.30
N ALA A 225 -50.83 -2.23 -3.52
CA ALA A 225 -51.50 -1.08 -4.15
C ALA A 225 -52.59 -1.46 -5.16
N TYR A 226 -52.57 -2.69 -5.67
CA TYR A 226 -53.54 -3.17 -6.64
C TYR A 226 -54.56 -4.07 -5.95
N PRO A 227 -55.87 -3.85 -6.19
CA PRO A 227 -56.91 -4.67 -5.60
C PRO A 227 -56.79 -6.11 -6.10
N ASP A 228 -57.21 -7.07 -5.27
CA ASP A 228 -57.43 -8.43 -5.74
C ASP A 228 -58.49 -8.42 -6.85
N TRP A 229 -58.30 -9.25 -7.88
CA TRP A 229 -59.27 -9.41 -8.94
C TRP A 229 -60.56 -10.02 -8.38
N VAL A 230 -61.65 -9.31 -8.55
CA VAL A 230 -63.00 -9.74 -8.19
C VAL A 230 -63.82 -9.92 -9.46
N TYR A 231 -64.41 -11.11 -9.62
CA TYR A 231 -65.30 -11.43 -10.73
C TYR A 231 -66.53 -10.49 -10.76
N GLY A 232 -66.95 -10.10 -11.97
CA GLY A 232 -68.10 -9.20 -12.18
C GLY A 232 -67.85 -7.72 -11.87
N THR A 233 -66.61 -7.34 -11.53
CA THR A 233 -66.20 -5.94 -11.35
C THR A 233 -65.98 -5.27 -12.70
N SER A 234 -66.35 -3.99 -12.82
CA SER A 234 -66.04 -3.20 -14.01
C SER A 234 -64.60 -2.70 -13.96
N TYR A 235 -63.78 -3.14 -14.91
CA TYR A 235 -62.38 -2.72 -15.09
C TYR A 235 -62.21 -1.89 -16.37
N ALA A 236 -61.50 -0.79 -16.28
CA ALA A 236 -61.07 0.02 -17.40
C ALA A 236 -59.77 -0.53 -18.02
N ARG A 237 -59.52 -0.19 -19.29
CA ARG A 237 -58.24 -0.50 -19.93
C ARG A 237 -57.11 0.20 -19.17
N GLY A 238 -56.09 -0.56 -18.79
CA GLY A 238 -54.97 -0.09 -17.97
C GLY A 238 -55.11 -0.37 -16.48
N ASP A 239 -56.28 -0.80 -16.00
CA ASP A 239 -56.44 -1.23 -14.61
C ASP A 239 -55.57 -2.46 -14.33
N VAL A 240 -54.90 -2.47 -13.18
CA VAL A 240 -54.04 -3.56 -12.73
C VAL A 240 -54.63 -4.21 -11.49
N VAL A 241 -54.70 -5.54 -11.51
CA VAL A 241 -55.29 -6.36 -10.44
C VAL A 241 -54.34 -7.48 -10.04
N LYS A 242 -54.48 -7.95 -8.80
CA LYS A 242 -53.78 -9.12 -8.28
C LYS A 242 -54.64 -10.37 -8.41
N HIS A 243 -54.10 -11.42 -9.02
CA HIS A 243 -54.78 -12.72 -9.10
C HIS A 243 -53.75 -13.85 -9.02
N ASN A 244 -53.97 -14.83 -8.14
CA ASN A 244 -53.06 -15.97 -7.95
C ASN A 244 -51.56 -15.60 -7.78
N GLY A 245 -51.30 -14.54 -7.02
CA GLY A 245 -49.93 -14.08 -6.72
C GLY A 245 -49.21 -13.37 -7.87
N LYS A 246 -49.91 -13.02 -8.95
CA LYS A 246 -49.38 -12.27 -10.10
C LYS A 246 -50.22 -11.02 -10.37
N LEU A 247 -49.65 -10.09 -11.11
CA LEU A 247 -50.32 -8.86 -11.55
C LEU A 247 -50.72 -8.95 -13.02
N PHE A 248 -51.92 -8.43 -13.30
CA PHE A 248 -52.51 -8.44 -14.64
C PHE A 248 -53.08 -7.07 -14.97
N GLU A 249 -52.75 -6.55 -16.15
CA GLU A 249 -53.27 -5.29 -16.68
C GLU A 249 -54.39 -5.57 -17.69
N CYS A 250 -55.53 -4.90 -17.53
CA CYS A 250 -56.66 -5.00 -18.45
C CYS A 250 -56.31 -4.36 -19.80
N THR A 251 -56.37 -5.14 -20.88
CA THR A 251 -56.09 -4.67 -22.24
C THR A 251 -57.36 -4.30 -23.00
N VAL A 252 -58.48 -4.97 -22.71
CA VAL A 252 -59.79 -4.76 -23.35
C VAL A 252 -60.88 -4.68 -22.28
N ALA A 253 -61.30 -3.47 -21.91
CA ALA A 253 -62.23 -3.20 -20.81
C ALA A 253 -63.51 -4.06 -20.84
N SER A 254 -64.13 -4.20 -22.02
CA SER A 254 -65.35 -5.00 -22.21
C SER A 254 -65.14 -6.48 -21.89
N TRP A 255 -63.92 -7.00 -22.04
CA TRP A 255 -63.60 -8.40 -21.75
C TRP A 255 -63.14 -8.61 -20.31
N CYS A 256 -62.47 -7.62 -19.71
CA CYS A 256 -62.09 -7.63 -18.30
C CYS A 256 -63.32 -7.56 -17.37
N SER A 257 -64.37 -6.87 -17.82
CA SER A 257 -65.54 -6.47 -17.02
C SER A 257 -66.77 -7.38 -17.14
N GLN A 258 -66.60 -8.63 -17.56
CA GLN A 258 -67.74 -9.48 -17.87
C GLN A 258 -68.41 -10.05 -16.62
N THR A 259 -69.73 -10.14 -16.69
CA THR A 259 -70.61 -10.62 -15.60
C THR A 259 -71.40 -11.87 -15.97
N GLY A 260 -71.31 -12.34 -17.23
CA GLY A 260 -72.08 -13.48 -17.73
C GLY A 260 -71.55 -14.83 -17.24
N GLU A 261 -72.44 -15.80 -17.03
CA GLU A 261 -72.17 -17.11 -16.40
C GLU A 261 -70.96 -17.88 -16.95
N TRP A 262 -70.62 -17.69 -18.23
CA TRP A 262 -69.50 -18.36 -18.91
C TRP A 262 -68.22 -17.51 -19.02
N SER A 263 -68.30 -16.24 -18.63
CA SER A 263 -67.23 -15.26 -18.87
C SER A 263 -66.03 -15.44 -17.95
N GLN A 264 -66.23 -15.88 -16.71
CA GLN A 264 -65.14 -16.21 -15.79
C GLN A 264 -64.24 -17.33 -16.35
N LEU A 265 -64.84 -18.39 -16.89
CA LEU A 265 -64.12 -19.50 -17.52
C LEU A 265 -63.20 -19.03 -18.66
N HIS A 266 -63.55 -17.94 -19.33
CA HIS A 266 -62.82 -17.43 -20.47
C HIS A 266 -61.79 -16.35 -20.08
N TYR A 267 -62.14 -15.41 -19.20
CA TYR A 267 -61.38 -14.17 -19.01
C TYR A 267 -60.86 -13.94 -17.58
N GLU A 268 -60.94 -14.93 -16.68
CA GLU A 268 -60.26 -14.88 -15.37
C GLU A 268 -58.73 -14.74 -15.56
N PRO A 269 -58.08 -13.68 -15.03
CA PRO A 269 -56.67 -13.39 -15.32
C PRO A 269 -55.74 -14.55 -14.95
N GLY A 270 -54.91 -15.01 -15.89
CA GLY A 270 -53.96 -16.09 -15.65
C GLY A 270 -54.56 -17.49 -15.54
N LYS A 271 -55.88 -17.68 -15.72
CA LYS A 271 -56.55 -18.98 -15.61
C LYS A 271 -57.56 -19.27 -16.71
N GLY A 272 -58.33 -18.27 -17.15
CA GLY A 272 -59.39 -18.44 -18.15
C GLY A 272 -58.87 -18.88 -19.52
N ILE A 273 -59.67 -19.65 -20.27
CA ILE A 273 -59.25 -20.26 -21.56
C ILE A 273 -58.76 -19.20 -22.57
N SER A 274 -59.25 -17.97 -22.48
CA SER A 274 -58.93 -16.84 -23.36
C SER A 274 -58.46 -15.61 -22.58
N TRP A 275 -57.89 -15.80 -21.38
CA TRP A 275 -57.54 -14.69 -20.50
C TRP A 275 -56.57 -13.70 -21.14
N THR A 276 -55.66 -14.18 -22.00
CA THR A 276 -54.64 -13.38 -22.70
C THR A 276 -55.23 -12.38 -23.71
N GLN A 277 -56.50 -12.56 -24.08
CA GLN A 277 -57.21 -11.60 -24.94
C GLN A 277 -57.66 -10.37 -24.15
N ALA A 278 -58.00 -10.54 -22.87
CA ALA A 278 -58.49 -9.49 -21.99
C ALA A 278 -57.42 -8.88 -21.08
N TRP A 279 -56.37 -9.65 -20.77
CA TRP A 279 -55.33 -9.26 -19.83
C TRP A 279 -53.94 -9.56 -20.38
N LYS A 280 -52.96 -8.77 -19.97
CA LYS A 280 -51.53 -9.08 -20.11
C LYS A 280 -50.86 -9.10 -18.73
N TYR A 281 -49.70 -9.74 -18.66
CA TYR A 281 -48.83 -9.56 -17.49
C TYR A 281 -48.42 -8.08 -17.37
N HIS A 282 -48.47 -7.56 -16.15
CA HIS A 282 -47.98 -6.24 -15.77
C HIS A 282 -46.54 -6.32 -15.27
#